data_AF-A0A656PMW4-F1
#
_entry.id   AF-A0A656PMW4-F1
#
_cell.length_a   1.000
_cell.length_b   1.000
_cell.length_c   1.000
_cell.angle_alpha   90.00
_cell.angle_beta   90.00
_cell.angle_gamma   90.00
#
_symmetry.space_group_name_H-M   'P 1'
#
loop_
_entity.id
_entity.type
_entity.pdbx_description
1 polymer ?
#
loop_
_entity_poly.entity_id
_entity_poly.type
_entity_poly.pdbx_seq_one_letter_code
_entity_poly.pdbx_strand_id
1 'polypeptide(L)'
;MVIEHSYSGSTGSEPDKEIESIVPEESGLNESPTVSSLWESGGSDSEIADIMQAYKHRQLNLARLELSIVEETIKNPDIGLEGLQQVLLEGGKEIPGFDSLKNASLDLLEKFFNRHERVREVWNKNVEDPSKTYAYVFGKKPQGDVEVVTGPSVLYFKCHDLRDYAHIYHIHESNYDNSVIEQKMEIADESGGVKLNHSPIYGLNGGLLAENSHRIDTYPVEVTEKISQEIYTHELSHALLDLLDIKNSYNEIGTFYSANTIEELTYRIRRQAEEVRIGTIDKYVSNEILAYCVSGRDRDSTFTILTEKDGLYDYYGSNKDQYDETVKGAIFHQLGFNVPYRHGKFDSAVIDGIIEKRINEVFVEDYAKVVKRGIESFYNLIGYGATAAEARNILAREDLIRWPRVAERFNLTGKKIKAKEEPLKNIHGSLTPDNIEDYLALNPHKVKSGDPGEWKIKDTGRIEIFPVVEYDLNYDSSMLTSKSEGIDSLESSFEAAIRKCLVKNSVEHNP
;
A
#
# COMPACT_ATOMS: atom_id res chain seq x y z
N MET A 1 19.93 48.07 14.74
CA MET A 1 19.57 47.79 16.14
C MET A 1 20.05 46.38 16.41
N VAL A 2 21.27 46.28 16.93
CA VAL A 2 22.00 45.04 17.20
C VAL A 2 22.16 45.02 18.72
N ILE A 3 21.73 43.94 19.37
CA ILE A 3 21.95 43.74 20.80
C ILE A 3 22.63 42.39 20.95
N GLU A 4 23.93 42.45 21.20
CA GLU A 4 24.72 41.39 21.83
C GLU A 4 24.46 41.42 23.34
N HIS A 5 24.38 40.26 24.00
CA HIS A 5 24.78 40.13 25.41
C HIS A 5 25.33 38.72 25.73
N SER A 6 26.65 38.67 25.83
CA SER A 6 27.49 38.09 26.90
C SER A 6 26.90 37.00 27.83
N TYR A 7 27.52 35.81 27.77
CA TYR A 7 27.50 34.80 28.84
C TYR A 7 28.72 34.97 29.76
N SER A 8 28.48 35.17 31.05
CA SER A 8 29.47 35.05 32.13
C SER A 8 29.16 33.82 32.98
N GLY A 9 30.13 32.93 33.13
CA GLY A 9 30.04 31.80 34.05
C GLY A 9 30.21 32.22 35.52
N SER A 10 29.57 31.47 36.42
CA SER A 10 29.99 31.41 37.82
C SER A 10 29.88 29.98 38.34
N THR A 11 31.00 29.51 38.88
CA THR A 11 31.23 28.29 39.65
C THR A 11 30.50 28.33 41.00
N GLY A 12 29.93 27.20 41.43
CA GLY A 12 29.44 26.99 42.79
C GLY A 12 29.08 25.52 43.03
N SER A 13 29.89 24.85 43.83
CA SER A 13 29.90 23.42 44.16
C SER A 13 28.99 23.06 45.36
N GLU A 14 28.27 21.93 45.20
CA GLU A 14 27.86 20.88 46.19
C GLU A 14 26.96 21.25 47.41
N PRO A 15 26.23 20.29 48.04
CA PRO A 15 26.38 18.83 47.97
C PRO A 15 25.10 18.00 47.71
N ASP A 16 25.37 16.70 47.52
CA ASP A 16 24.49 15.55 47.34
C ASP A 16 23.14 15.59 48.07
N LYS A 17 22.07 15.40 47.27
CA LYS A 17 20.84 14.79 47.73
C LYS A 17 20.68 13.47 46.98
N GLU A 18 20.73 12.37 47.72
CA GLU A 18 20.27 11.06 47.29
C GLU A 18 18.86 11.20 46.69
N ILE A 19 18.78 11.12 45.37
CA ILE A 19 17.53 10.82 44.68
C ILE A 19 17.49 9.30 44.64
N GLU A 20 16.67 8.70 45.49
CA GLU A 20 16.26 7.31 45.35
C GLU A 20 15.77 7.12 43.91
N SER A 21 16.55 6.35 43.13
CA SER A 21 16.13 5.93 41.80
C SER A 21 14.94 5.01 41.98
N ILE A 22 13.74 5.54 41.74
CA ILE A 22 12.58 4.71 41.46
C ILE A 22 12.86 4.06 40.11
N VAL A 23 13.48 2.88 40.17
CA VAL A 23 13.49 1.92 39.08
C VAL A 23 12.02 1.62 38.80
N PRO A 24 11.49 1.91 37.59
CA PRO A 24 10.17 1.42 37.25
C PRO A 24 10.25 -0.11 37.32
N GLU A 25 9.45 -0.70 38.20
CA GLU A 25 9.21 -2.14 38.19
C GLU A 25 8.96 -2.56 36.73
N GLU A 26 9.74 -3.53 36.27
CA GLU A 26 9.50 -4.23 35.02
C GLU A 26 8.04 -4.69 35.04
N SER A 27 7.17 -3.95 34.37
CA SER A 27 5.83 -4.41 34.07
C SER A 27 6.04 -5.58 33.13
N GLY A 28 5.95 -6.78 33.70
CA GLY A 28 5.88 -8.03 32.97
C GLY A 28 4.72 -7.97 32.00
N LEU A 29 5.00 -7.45 30.80
CA LEU A 29 4.17 -7.62 29.63
C LEU A 29 4.23 -9.12 29.34
N ASN A 30 3.23 -9.84 29.84
CA ASN A 30 2.87 -11.14 29.32
C ASN A 30 2.43 -10.92 27.86
N GLU A 31 3.41 -10.81 26.96
CA GLU A 31 3.17 -10.98 25.54
C GLU A 31 2.59 -12.38 25.37
N SER A 32 1.35 -12.45 24.86
CA SER A 32 0.77 -13.72 24.47
C SER A 32 1.73 -14.42 23.50
N PRO A 33 1.99 -15.73 23.66
CA PRO A 33 2.94 -16.43 22.82
C PRO A 33 2.61 -16.22 21.35
N THR A 34 3.61 -15.81 20.57
CA THR A 34 3.45 -15.64 19.13
C THR A 34 3.21 -17.01 18.51
N VAL A 35 2.45 -17.06 17.40
CA VAL A 35 2.21 -18.31 16.65
C VAL A 35 3.53 -19.01 16.28
N SER A 36 4.59 -18.24 16.02
CA SER A 36 5.94 -18.78 15.79
C SER A 36 6.52 -19.49 17.01
N SER A 37 6.45 -18.87 18.19
CA SER A 37 6.94 -19.48 19.44
C SER A 37 6.20 -20.75 19.84
N LEU A 38 4.89 -20.83 19.51
CA LEU A 38 4.07 -22.03 19.77
C LEU A 38 4.31 -23.15 18.74
N TRP A 39 4.55 -22.80 17.48
CA TRP A 39 4.98 -23.77 16.48
C TRP A 39 6.33 -24.40 16.83
N GLU A 40 7.26 -23.58 17.33
CA GLU A 40 8.59 -24.04 17.77
C GLU A 40 8.52 -24.86 19.07
N SER A 41 7.53 -24.61 19.93
CA SER A 41 7.32 -25.35 21.18
C SER A 41 6.41 -26.58 21.06
N GLY A 42 5.94 -26.92 19.87
CA GLY A 42 5.04 -28.08 19.65
C GLY A 42 3.61 -27.88 20.19
N GLY A 43 3.09 -26.65 20.15
CA GLY A 43 1.70 -26.35 20.51
C GLY A 43 0.70 -27.12 19.67
N SER A 44 -0.45 -27.45 20.26
CA SER A 44 -1.51 -28.21 19.59
C SER A 44 -2.19 -27.40 18.48
N ASP A 45 -2.71 -28.10 17.46
CA ASP A 45 -3.49 -27.48 16.37
C ASP A 45 -4.67 -26.64 16.90
N SER A 46 -5.26 -27.04 18.05
CA SER A 46 -6.32 -26.27 18.71
C SER A 46 -5.84 -24.95 19.30
N GLU A 47 -4.66 -24.92 19.94
CA GLU A 47 -4.11 -23.68 20.50
C GLU A 47 -3.72 -22.69 19.39
N ILE A 48 -3.18 -23.21 18.28
CA ILE A 48 -2.88 -22.39 17.10
C ILE A 48 -4.17 -21.81 16.51
N ALA A 49 -5.24 -22.61 16.42
CA ALA A 49 -6.54 -22.17 15.91
C ALA A 49 -7.16 -21.07 16.80
N ASP A 50 -7.11 -21.22 18.12
CA ASP A 50 -7.64 -20.24 19.07
C ASP A 50 -6.90 -18.89 18.97
N ILE A 51 -5.56 -18.92 18.84
CA ILE A 51 -4.77 -17.70 18.67
C ILE A 51 -5.06 -17.02 17.33
N MET A 52 -5.18 -17.81 16.25
CA MET A 52 -5.56 -17.26 14.94
C MET A 52 -6.95 -16.63 14.97
N GLN A 53 -7.91 -17.26 15.66
CA GLN A 53 -9.26 -16.72 15.85
C GLN A 53 -9.25 -15.42 16.66
N ALA A 54 -8.48 -15.36 17.76
CA ALA A 54 -8.32 -14.15 18.56
C ALA A 54 -7.68 -13.01 17.76
N TYR A 55 -6.62 -13.30 16.97
CA TYR A 55 -5.99 -12.33 16.09
C TYR A 55 -6.96 -11.81 15.01
N LYS A 56 -7.70 -12.71 14.35
CA LYS A 56 -8.73 -12.34 13.36
C LYS A 56 -9.79 -11.43 13.98
N HIS A 57 -10.30 -11.80 15.15
CA HIS A 57 -11.30 -11.03 15.88
C HIS A 57 -10.78 -9.62 16.22
N ARG A 58 -9.54 -9.53 16.71
CA ARG A 58 -8.87 -8.27 17.01
C ARG A 58 -8.76 -7.38 15.76
N GLN A 59 -8.19 -7.89 14.67
CA GLN A 59 -7.98 -7.10 13.45
C GLN A 59 -9.28 -6.58 12.85
N LEU A 60 -10.30 -7.43 12.79
CA LEU A 60 -11.61 -7.06 12.24
C LEU A 60 -12.31 -6.00 13.10
N ASN A 61 -12.30 -6.15 14.42
CA ASN A 61 -12.96 -5.19 15.29
C ASN A 61 -12.20 -3.85 15.37
N LEU A 62 -10.86 -3.86 15.28
CA LEU A 62 -10.08 -2.63 15.16
C LEU A 62 -10.43 -1.88 13.86
N ALA A 63 -10.51 -2.60 12.73
CA ALA A 63 -10.94 -2.02 11.46
C ALA A 63 -12.34 -1.41 11.56
N ARG A 64 -13.29 -2.10 12.19
CA ARG A 64 -14.65 -1.58 12.42
C ARG A 64 -14.67 -0.35 13.32
N LEU A 65 -13.90 -0.35 14.39
CA LEU A 65 -13.84 0.78 15.33
C LEU A 65 -13.37 2.06 14.63
N GLU A 66 -12.35 1.96 13.77
CA GLU A 66 -11.88 3.10 12.96
C GLU A 66 -12.97 3.62 12.01
N LEU A 67 -13.72 2.73 11.38
CA LEU A 67 -14.83 3.13 10.51
C LEU A 67 -15.96 3.80 11.31
N SER A 68 -16.28 3.28 12.49
CA SER A 68 -17.28 3.88 13.39
C SER A 68 -16.91 5.31 13.78
N ILE A 69 -15.63 5.60 14.02
CA ILE A 69 -15.16 6.96 14.35
C ILE A 69 -15.40 7.92 13.17
N VAL A 70 -15.07 7.49 11.95
CA VAL A 70 -15.29 8.28 10.73
C VAL A 70 -16.79 8.49 10.50
N GLU A 71 -17.59 7.42 10.61
CA GLU A 71 -19.04 7.48 10.44
C GLU A 71 -19.71 8.41 11.46
N GLU A 72 -19.27 8.37 12.71
CA GLU A 72 -19.83 9.21 13.76
C GLU A 72 -19.53 10.69 13.49
N THR A 73 -18.32 10.99 13.01
CA THR A 73 -17.94 12.35 12.61
C THR A 73 -18.77 12.85 11.42
N ILE A 74 -19.18 11.96 10.51
CA ILE A 74 -20.07 12.31 9.39
C ILE A 74 -21.51 12.54 9.89
N LYS A 75 -22.02 11.69 10.79
CA LYS A 75 -23.38 11.78 11.34
C LYS A 75 -23.54 12.97 12.28
N ASN A 76 -22.50 13.30 13.02
CA ASN A 76 -22.44 14.40 13.97
C ASN A 76 -21.15 15.23 13.77
N PRO A 77 -21.11 16.14 12.78
CA PRO A 77 -19.93 16.97 12.50
C PRO A 77 -19.55 17.94 13.63
N ASP A 78 -20.39 18.09 14.66
CA ASP A 78 -20.12 18.90 15.86
C ASP A 78 -19.56 18.07 17.03
N ILE A 79 -19.32 16.77 16.83
CA ILE A 79 -18.81 15.90 17.89
C ILE A 79 -17.44 16.38 18.37
N GLY A 80 -17.35 16.71 19.66
CA GLY A 80 -16.09 17.09 20.29
C GLY A 80 -15.15 15.89 20.48
N LEU A 81 -13.88 16.17 20.73
CA LEU A 81 -12.85 15.15 21.00
C LEU A 81 -13.27 14.17 22.11
N GLU A 82 -13.87 14.66 23.20
CA GLU A 82 -14.35 13.82 24.29
C GLU A 82 -15.41 12.79 23.84
N GLY A 83 -16.32 13.21 22.94
CA GLY A 83 -17.33 12.32 22.36
C GLY A 83 -16.69 11.23 21.51
N LEU A 84 -15.73 11.60 20.65
CA LEU A 84 -15.00 10.63 19.85
C LEU A 84 -14.14 9.69 20.71
N GLN A 85 -13.53 10.20 21.79
CA GLN A 85 -12.80 9.37 22.75
C GLN A 85 -13.73 8.35 23.41
N GLN A 86 -14.97 8.72 23.72
CA GLN A 86 -15.95 7.78 24.26
C GLN A 86 -16.27 6.68 23.24
N VAL A 87 -16.49 7.02 21.96
CA VAL A 87 -16.70 6.04 20.88
C VAL A 87 -15.53 5.05 20.80
N LEU A 88 -14.30 5.56 20.82
CA LEU A 88 -13.08 4.74 20.79
C LEU A 88 -13.00 3.80 22.01
N LEU A 89 -13.20 4.34 23.22
CA LEU A 89 -13.06 3.59 24.46
C LEU A 89 -14.17 2.55 24.65
N GLU A 90 -15.40 2.86 24.23
CA GLU A 90 -16.53 1.92 24.31
C GLU A 90 -16.39 0.81 23.29
N GLY A 91 -16.05 1.13 22.04
CA GLY A 91 -15.83 0.12 21.00
C GLY A 91 -14.59 -0.73 21.24
N GLY A 92 -13.58 -0.21 21.94
CA GLY A 92 -12.35 -0.91 22.29
C GLY A 92 -12.48 -1.98 23.38
N LYS A 93 -13.52 -1.90 24.25
CA LYS A 93 -13.69 -2.83 25.40
C LYS A 93 -13.76 -4.30 25.00
N GLU A 94 -14.38 -4.59 23.86
CA GLU A 94 -14.58 -5.95 23.35
C GLU A 94 -13.42 -6.44 22.47
N ILE A 95 -12.36 -5.64 22.30
CA ILE A 95 -11.24 -5.95 21.41
C ILE A 95 -10.09 -6.54 22.24
N PRO A 96 -9.69 -7.81 22.00
CA PRO A 96 -8.58 -8.43 22.71
C PRO A 96 -7.28 -7.62 22.56
N GLY A 97 -6.65 -7.27 23.69
CA GLY A 97 -5.41 -6.51 23.71
C GLY A 97 -5.57 -5.03 23.30
N PHE A 98 -6.76 -4.45 23.42
CA PHE A 98 -6.96 -3.02 23.15
C PHE A 98 -6.27 -2.11 24.17
N ASP A 99 -6.17 -2.53 25.43
CA ASP A 99 -5.54 -1.73 26.49
C ASP A 99 -4.10 -1.33 26.15
N SER A 100 -3.34 -2.20 25.46
CA SER A 100 -1.98 -1.90 25.02
C SER A 100 -1.92 -0.94 23.82
N LEU A 101 -3.01 -0.82 23.06
CA LEU A 101 -3.13 0.10 21.91
C LEU A 101 -3.81 1.42 22.29
N LYS A 102 -4.42 1.51 23.48
CA LYS A 102 -5.30 2.60 23.88
C LYS A 102 -4.67 3.97 23.71
N ASN A 103 -3.47 4.19 24.25
CA ASN A 103 -2.81 5.50 24.21
C ASN A 103 -2.44 5.89 22.77
N ALA A 104 -1.85 4.97 22.00
CA ALA A 104 -1.55 5.22 20.59
C ALA A 104 -2.82 5.53 19.77
N SER A 105 -3.94 4.86 20.09
CA SER A 105 -5.23 5.10 19.44
C SER A 105 -5.81 6.47 19.80
N LEU A 106 -5.66 6.91 21.05
CA LEU A 106 -6.06 8.25 21.49
C LEU A 106 -5.23 9.34 20.80
N ASP A 107 -3.91 9.15 20.65
CA ASP A 107 -3.04 10.10 19.96
C ASP A 107 -3.41 10.24 18.48
N LEU A 108 -3.73 9.13 17.80
CA LEU A 108 -4.21 9.17 16.42
C LEU A 108 -5.58 9.82 16.31
N LEU A 109 -6.48 9.55 17.26
CA LEU A 109 -7.79 10.17 17.31
C LEU A 109 -7.69 11.69 17.46
N GLU A 110 -6.79 12.18 18.30
CA GLU A 110 -6.54 13.60 18.46
C GLU A 110 -6.02 14.23 17.17
N LYS A 111 -5.11 13.57 16.44
CA LYS A 111 -4.66 14.04 15.11
C LYS A 111 -5.80 14.11 14.11
N PHE A 112 -6.67 13.09 14.07
CA PHE A 112 -7.86 13.07 13.24
C PHE A 112 -8.79 14.24 13.59
N PHE A 113 -9.10 14.43 14.87
CA PHE A 113 -9.99 15.48 15.36
C PHE A 113 -9.45 16.88 15.09
N ASN A 114 -8.15 17.11 15.34
CA ASN A 114 -7.52 18.40 15.06
C ASN A 114 -7.59 18.74 13.56
N ARG A 115 -7.46 17.74 12.67
CA ARG A 115 -7.64 17.94 11.23
C ARG A 115 -9.11 18.22 10.88
N HIS A 116 -10.05 17.48 11.47
CA HIS A 116 -11.49 17.70 11.32
C HIS A 116 -11.89 19.14 11.67
N GLU A 117 -11.52 19.61 12.85
CA GLU A 117 -11.83 20.98 13.30
C GLU A 117 -11.20 22.03 12.38
N ARG A 118 -9.99 21.77 11.90
CA ARG A 118 -9.32 22.68 10.97
C ARG A 118 -10.01 22.75 9.61
N VAL A 119 -10.49 21.63 9.08
CA VAL A 119 -11.30 21.57 7.85
C VAL A 119 -12.56 22.42 8.02
N ARG A 120 -13.27 22.24 9.13
CA ARG A 120 -14.47 23.02 9.45
C ARG A 120 -14.19 24.50 9.60
N GLU A 121 -13.13 24.87 10.31
CA GLU A 121 -12.71 26.26 10.48
C GLU A 121 -12.45 26.92 9.11
N VAL A 122 -11.68 26.27 8.25
CA VAL A 122 -11.34 26.79 6.92
C VAL A 122 -12.57 26.94 6.04
N TRP A 123 -13.47 25.95 6.05
CA TRP A 123 -14.71 26.00 5.28
C TRP A 123 -15.63 27.13 5.75
N ASN A 124 -15.92 27.18 7.05
CA ASN A 124 -16.85 28.16 7.64
C ASN A 124 -16.32 29.60 7.52
N LYS A 125 -15.02 29.80 7.69
CA LYS A 125 -14.38 31.13 7.57
C LYS A 125 -14.53 31.73 6.18
N ASN A 126 -14.62 30.90 5.15
CA ASN A 126 -14.76 31.34 3.77
C ASN A 126 -16.22 31.40 3.30
N VAL A 127 -17.18 31.37 4.24
CA VAL A 127 -18.63 31.46 3.96
C VAL A 127 -19.07 30.40 2.96
N GLU A 128 -18.47 29.21 3.03
CA GLU A 128 -18.83 28.07 2.18
C GLU A 128 -18.72 28.40 0.68
N ASP A 129 -17.82 29.32 0.32
CA ASP A 129 -17.56 29.75 -1.05
C ASP A 129 -16.34 28.99 -1.59
N PRO A 130 -16.50 28.11 -2.59
CA PRO A 130 -15.41 27.32 -3.17
C PRO A 130 -14.24 28.17 -3.68
N SER A 131 -14.53 29.28 -4.36
CA SER A 131 -13.51 30.17 -4.93
C SER A 131 -12.72 30.91 -3.84
N LYS A 132 -13.39 31.39 -2.80
CA LYS A 132 -12.70 31.99 -1.64
C LYS A 132 -11.89 30.96 -0.87
N THR A 133 -12.43 29.75 -0.70
CA THR A 133 -11.74 28.65 -0.02
C THR A 133 -10.47 28.26 -0.77
N TYR A 134 -10.55 28.07 -2.09
CA TYR A 134 -9.39 27.83 -2.94
C TYR A 134 -8.35 28.94 -2.77
N ALA A 135 -8.77 30.21 -2.87
CA ALA A 135 -7.87 31.36 -2.74
C ALA A 135 -7.22 31.46 -1.36
N TYR A 136 -7.96 31.11 -0.32
CA TYR A 136 -7.44 31.09 1.05
C TYR A 136 -6.41 29.98 1.25
N VAL A 137 -6.68 28.77 0.74
CA VAL A 137 -5.82 27.61 0.94
C VAL A 137 -4.56 27.68 0.09
N PHE A 138 -4.69 28.07 -1.18
CA PHE A 138 -3.59 28.02 -2.15
C PHE A 138 -2.98 29.40 -2.45
N GLY A 139 -3.49 30.47 -1.84
CA GLY A 139 -2.92 31.83 -1.97
C GLY A 139 -3.15 32.50 -3.33
N LYS A 140 -3.93 31.89 -4.23
CA LYS A 140 -4.24 32.39 -5.58
C LYS A 140 -5.71 32.17 -5.89
N LYS A 141 -6.36 33.12 -6.56
CA LYS A 141 -7.73 32.89 -7.05
C LYS A 141 -7.74 31.80 -8.12
N PRO A 142 -8.77 30.95 -8.18
CA PRO A 142 -8.90 30.00 -9.27
C PRO A 142 -9.10 30.75 -10.59
N GLN A 143 -8.61 30.17 -11.68
CA GLN A 143 -8.77 30.65 -13.04
C GLN A 143 -10.09 30.18 -13.65
N GLY A 144 -10.53 28.97 -13.31
CA GLY A 144 -11.81 28.41 -13.70
C GLY A 144 -12.75 28.17 -12.53
N ASP A 145 -13.80 27.41 -12.81
CA ASP A 145 -14.74 26.98 -11.78
C ASP A 145 -14.09 25.92 -10.88
N VAL A 146 -14.37 26.06 -9.58
CA VAL A 146 -13.92 25.12 -8.56
C VAL A 146 -15.09 24.78 -7.67
N GLU A 147 -15.28 23.50 -7.38
CA GLU A 147 -16.18 23.02 -6.33
C GLU A 147 -15.36 22.55 -5.13
N VAL A 148 -15.97 22.62 -3.94
CA VAL A 148 -15.37 22.08 -2.73
C VAL A 148 -16.36 21.18 -2.04
N VAL A 149 -15.97 19.93 -1.82
CA VAL A 149 -16.71 18.95 -1.01
C VAL A 149 -15.98 18.77 0.31
N THR A 150 -16.71 18.90 1.42
CA THR A 150 -16.15 18.71 2.76
C THR A 150 -16.36 17.27 3.20
N GLY A 151 -15.26 16.62 3.62
CA GLY A 151 -15.29 15.34 4.30
C GLY A 151 -15.03 15.50 5.80
N PRO A 152 -15.08 14.41 6.58
CA PRO A 152 -14.87 14.46 8.02
C PRO A 152 -13.47 14.94 8.41
N SER A 153 -12.46 14.78 7.56
CA SER A 153 -11.11 15.30 7.83
C SER A 153 -10.39 15.80 6.58
N VAL A 154 -11.16 16.07 5.51
CA VAL A 154 -10.62 16.49 4.21
C VAL A 154 -11.41 17.64 3.59
N LEU A 155 -10.71 18.48 2.82
CA LEU A 155 -11.30 19.36 1.81
C LEU A 155 -10.97 18.79 0.43
N TYR A 156 -11.99 18.50 -0.37
CA TYR A 156 -11.85 17.98 -1.73
C TYR A 156 -12.18 19.04 -2.75
N PHE A 157 -11.20 19.43 -3.56
CA PHE A 157 -11.32 20.47 -4.59
C PHE A 157 -11.54 19.84 -5.97
N LYS A 158 -12.68 20.10 -6.59
CA LYS A 158 -12.92 19.73 -7.98
C LYS A 158 -12.53 20.89 -8.88
N CYS A 159 -11.53 20.70 -9.73
CA CYS A 159 -10.96 21.76 -10.55
C CYS A 159 -11.35 21.55 -12.03
N HIS A 160 -12.16 22.45 -12.57
CA HIS A 160 -12.62 22.40 -13.97
C HIS A 160 -11.64 23.06 -14.95
N ASP A 161 -10.64 23.79 -14.44
CA ASP A 161 -9.49 24.29 -15.21
C ASP A 161 -8.21 23.54 -14.82
N LEU A 162 -7.53 22.99 -15.82
CA LEU A 162 -6.29 22.22 -15.63
C LEU A 162 -5.18 23.03 -14.94
N ARG A 163 -5.12 24.34 -15.10
CA ARG A 163 -4.11 25.19 -14.44
C ARG A 163 -4.36 25.29 -12.94
N ASP A 164 -5.61 25.27 -12.51
CA ASP A 164 -5.96 25.29 -11.10
C ASP A 164 -5.62 23.95 -10.44
N TYR A 165 -5.88 22.84 -11.13
CA TYR A 165 -5.46 21.50 -10.70
C TYR A 165 -3.93 21.38 -10.66
N ALA A 166 -3.23 21.75 -11.73
CA ALA A 166 -1.77 21.70 -11.81
C ALA A 166 -1.09 22.58 -10.75
N HIS A 167 -1.71 23.71 -10.39
CA HIS A 167 -1.24 24.55 -9.29
C HIS A 167 -1.30 23.80 -7.94
N ILE A 168 -2.40 23.09 -7.67
CA ILE A 168 -2.50 22.23 -6.48
C ILE A 168 -1.47 21.09 -6.56
N TYR A 169 -1.40 20.41 -7.71
CA TYR A 169 -0.64 19.16 -7.88
C TYR A 169 0.86 19.32 -7.54
N HIS A 170 1.51 20.43 -7.91
CA HIS A 170 2.91 20.65 -7.54
C HIS A 170 3.14 21.75 -6.48
N ILE A 171 2.14 22.12 -5.67
CA ILE A 171 2.23 23.20 -4.66
C ILE A 171 3.42 23.08 -3.67
N HIS A 172 4.07 21.92 -3.58
CA HIS A 172 5.25 21.66 -2.74
C HIS A 172 6.60 22.02 -3.37
N GLU A 173 6.65 22.33 -4.66
CA GLU A 173 7.91 22.68 -5.32
C GLU A 173 8.28 24.15 -5.04
N SER A 174 9.46 24.37 -4.47
CA SER A 174 9.86 25.64 -3.83
C SER A 174 10.13 26.84 -4.77
N ASN A 175 9.93 26.72 -6.09
CA ASN A 175 10.23 27.75 -7.10
C ASN A 175 9.07 27.97 -8.10
N TYR A 176 7.87 28.21 -7.57
CA TYR A 176 6.62 28.26 -8.33
C TYR A 176 6.39 29.61 -9.08
N ASP A 177 6.95 29.75 -10.28
CA ASP A 177 6.50 30.74 -11.28
C ASP A 177 5.55 30.07 -12.30
N ASN A 178 4.64 30.84 -12.92
CA ASN A 178 3.68 30.35 -13.92
C ASN A 178 4.39 29.64 -15.10
N SER A 179 5.64 29.99 -15.40
CA SER A 179 6.47 29.35 -16.42
C SER A 179 6.81 27.88 -16.11
N VAL A 180 6.86 27.50 -14.84
CA VAL A 180 7.09 26.11 -14.38
C VAL A 180 5.81 25.30 -14.48
N ILE A 181 4.65 25.91 -14.23
CA ILE A 181 3.34 25.25 -14.34
C ILE A 181 3.12 24.80 -15.78
N GLU A 182 3.33 25.67 -16.78
CA GLU A 182 3.14 25.32 -18.19
C GLU A 182 4.02 24.15 -18.65
N GLN A 183 5.22 24.00 -18.10
CA GLN A 183 6.13 22.88 -18.41
C GLN A 183 5.73 21.57 -17.74
N LYS A 184 4.88 21.62 -16.69
CA LYS A 184 4.49 20.46 -15.89
C LYS A 184 3.00 20.12 -15.96
N MET A 185 2.23 20.89 -16.72
CA MET A 185 0.81 20.63 -16.98
C MET A 185 0.57 19.25 -17.59
N GLU A 186 1.52 18.70 -18.37
CA GLU A 186 1.41 17.36 -18.97
C GLU A 186 1.27 16.27 -17.90
N ILE A 187 2.10 16.30 -16.84
CA ILE A 187 2.04 15.33 -15.74
C ILE A 187 0.74 15.47 -14.95
N ALA A 188 0.34 16.71 -14.65
CA ALA A 188 -0.91 16.97 -13.95
C ALA A 188 -2.12 16.53 -14.81
N ASP A 189 -2.06 16.69 -16.12
CA ASP A 189 -3.09 16.22 -17.03
C ASP A 189 -3.17 14.69 -16.99
N GLU A 190 -2.07 13.94 -16.88
CA GLU A 190 -2.17 12.47 -16.78
C GLU A 190 -2.84 11.96 -15.49
N SER A 191 -2.94 12.81 -14.44
CA SER A 191 -3.54 12.44 -13.16
C SER A 191 -5.03 12.76 -13.08
N GLY A 192 -5.82 11.83 -12.51
CA GLY A 192 -7.24 12.03 -12.23
C GLY A 192 -7.50 12.75 -10.91
N GLY A 193 -6.64 12.53 -9.90
CA GLY A 193 -6.79 13.07 -8.55
C GLY A 193 -5.45 13.18 -7.84
N VAL A 194 -5.42 13.89 -6.72
CA VAL A 194 -4.22 13.95 -5.87
C VAL A 194 -4.60 14.23 -4.42
N LYS A 195 -3.96 13.50 -3.51
CA LYS A 195 -3.92 13.80 -2.08
C LYS A 195 -2.62 14.50 -1.73
N LEU A 196 -2.72 15.68 -1.11
CA LEU A 196 -1.55 16.44 -0.69
C LEU A 196 -1.05 16.02 0.69
N ASN A 197 0.23 15.64 0.77
CA ASN A 197 0.89 15.29 2.03
C ASN A 197 1.14 16.52 2.91
N HIS A 198 1.49 17.65 2.29
CA HIS A 198 1.67 18.91 3.00
C HIS A 198 0.56 19.89 2.64
N SER A 199 0.27 20.82 3.54
CA SER A 199 -0.69 21.89 3.28
C SER A 199 -0.03 23.24 3.53
N PRO A 200 -0.31 24.25 2.69
CA PRO A 200 0.02 25.64 3.00
C PRO A 200 -0.66 26.13 4.30
N ILE A 201 -1.75 25.48 4.70
CA ILE A 201 -2.49 25.78 5.93
C ILE A 201 -2.10 24.80 7.03
N TYR A 202 -1.50 25.32 8.09
CA TYR A 202 -1.18 24.55 9.29
C TYR A 202 -2.40 23.77 9.80
N GLY A 203 -2.23 22.49 10.12
CA GLY A 203 -3.29 21.60 10.59
C GLY A 203 -4.03 20.83 9.49
N LEU A 204 -3.78 21.12 8.20
CA LEU A 204 -4.39 20.43 7.06
C LEU A 204 -3.44 19.50 6.28
N ASN A 205 -2.24 19.20 6.81
CA ASN A 205 -1.34 18.21 6.22
C ASN A 205 -2.06 16.87 6.05
N GLY A 206 -2.07 16.30 4.84
CA GLY A 206 -2.80 15.08 4.53
C GLY A 206 -4.32 15.24 4.39
N GLY A 207 -4.85 16.46 4.51
CA GLY A 207 -6.29 16.77 4.50
C GLY A 207 -6.76 17.57 3.30
N LEU A 208 -5.90 17.82 2.31
CA LEU A 208 -6.29 18.47 1.06
C LEU A 208 -6.25 17.45 -0.07
N LEU A 209 -7.36 17.33 -0.78
CA LEU A 209 -7.55 16.45 -1.91
C LEU A 209 -7.96 17.28 -3.14
N ALA A 210 -7.59 16.87 -4.34
CA ALA A 210 -8.06 17.52 -5.55
C ALA A 210 -8.39 16.53 -6.68
N GLU A 211 -9.33 16.90 -7.52
CA GLU A 211 -9.77 16.20 -8.72
C GLU A 211 -9.42 17.03 -9.95
N ASN A 212 -8.90 16.36 -10.99
CA ASN A 212 -8.77 16.93 -12.31
C ASN A 212 -10.11 16.82 -13.06
N SER A 213 -11.11 17.59 -12.62
CA SER A 213 -12.47 17.55 -13.19
C SER A 213 -12.48 17.95 -14.66
N HIS A 214 -11.55 18.82 -15.07
CA HIS A 214 -11.31 19.20 -16.48
C HIS A 214 -11.28 18.00 -17.44
N ARG A 215 -10.65 16.88 -17.04
CA ARG A 215 -10.58 15.67 -17.87
C ARG A 215 -11.90 14.95 -18.02
N ILE A 216 -12.68 14.91 -16.95
CA ILE A 216 -13.87 14.08 -16.88
C ILE A 216 -15.15 14.82 -17.28
N ASP A 217 -15.11 16.16 -17.36
CA ASP A 217 -16.21 17.00 -17.85
C ASP A 217 -16.52 16.76 -19.34
N THR A 218 -15.62 16.08 -20.06
CA THR A 218 -15.83 15.70 -21.47
C THR A 218 -16.79 14.52 -21.65
N TYR A 219 -17.08 13.78 -20.57
CA TYR A 219 -17.99 12.63 -20.58
C TYR A 219 -19.45 13.04 -20.27
N PRO A 220 -20.43 12.16 -20.55
CA PRO A 220 -21.80 12.36 -20.07
C PRO A 220 -21.87 12.47 -18.54
N VAL A 221 -22.82 13.26 -18.02
CA VAL A 221 -22.94 13.57 -16.59
C VAL A 221 -22.96 12.33 -15.70
N GLU A 222 -23.70 11.29 -16.08
CA GLU A 222 -23.80 10.06 -15.28
C GLU A 222 -22.45 9.31 -15.20
N VAL A 223 -21.63 9.42 -16.25
CA VAL A 223 -20.28 8.86 -16.29
C VAL A 223 -19.33 9.72 -15.48
N THR A 224 -19.41 11.04 -15.62
CA THR A 224 -18.61 12.01 -14.85
C THR A 224 -18.84 11.85 -13.35
N GLU A 225 -20.09 11.74 -12.89
CA GLU A 225 -20.41 11.52 -11.48
C GLU A 225 -19.79 10.23 -10.94
N LYS A 226 -19.86 9.14 -11.73
CA LYS A 226 -19.26 7.86 -11.34
C LYS A 226 -17.74 7.95 -11.23
N ILE A 227 -17.08 8.53 -12.22
CA ILE A 227 -15.62 8.69 -12.22
C ILE A 227 -15.19 9.63 -11.08
N SER A 228 -15.90 10.74 -10.88
CA SER A 228 -15.66 11.67 -9.77
C SER A 228 -15.78 10.98 -8.42
N GLN A 229 -16.78 10.12 -8.24
CA GLN A 229 -16.94 9.34 -7.02
C GLN A 229 -15.81 8.31 -6.82
N GLU A 230 -15.35 7.65 -7.89
CA GLU A 230 -14.19 6.74 -7.85
C GLU A 230 -12.93 7.48 -7.43
N ILE A 231 -12.66 8.65 -8.03
CA ILE A 231 -11.49 9.50 -7.71
C ILE A 231 -11.59 9.96 -6.25
N TYR A 232 -12.72 10.52 -5.84
CA TYR A 232 -12.93 10.94 -4.45
C TYR A 232 -12.68 9.80 -3.46
N THR A 233 -13.21 8.61 -3.75
CA THR A 233 -13.04 7.43 -2.89
C THR A 233 -11.58 6.97 -2.83
N HIS A 234 -10.87 7.03 -3.96
CA HIS A 234 -9.45 6.71 -4.06
C HIS A 234 -8.60 7.69 -3.23
N GLU A 235 -8.74 9.00 -3.45
CA GLU A 235 -7.98 10.03 -2.73
C GLU A 235 -8.30 10.07 -1.23
N LEU A 236 -9.58 9.89 -0.88
CA LEU A 236 -10.01 9.77 0.51
C LEU A 236 -9.37 8.55 1.18
N SER A 237 -9.20 7.45 0.45
CA SER A 237 -8.53 6.26 0.98
C SER A 237 -7.11 6.57 1.43
N HIS A 238 -6.34 7.32 0.63
CA HIS A 238 -5.01 7.77 1.03
C HIS A 238 -5.04 8.66 2.28
N ALA A 239 -5.94 9.63 2.35
CA ALA A 239 -6.06 10.52 3.50
C ALA A 239 -6.42 9.81 4.81
N LEU A 240 -7.27 8.77 4.72
CA LEU A 240 -7.63 7.94 5.87
C LEU A 240 -6.49 7.03 6.30
N LEU A 241 -5.75 6.42 5.37
CA LEU A 241 -4.62 5.56 5.68
C LEU A 241 -3.51 6.32 6.43
N ASP A 242 -3.24 7.56 6.04
CA ASP A 242 -2.32 8.46 6.75
C ASP A 242 -2.65 8.67 8.24
N LEU A 243 -3.93 8.68 8.58
CA LEU A 243 -4.41 8.90 9.95
C LEU A 243 -4.42 7.61 10.78
N LEU A 244 -4.37 6.45 10.13
CA LEU A 244 -4.51 5.13 10.73
C LEU A 244 -3.20 4.31 10.70
N ASP A 245 -2.08 4.91 10.24
CA ASP A 245 -0.76 4.27 10.14
C ASP A 245 -0.14 4.05 11.54
N ILE A 246 -0.71 3.13 12.33
CA ILE A 246 -0.05 2.50 13.50
C ILE A 246 0.94 1.46 12.97
N LYS A 247 1.83 1.81 12.05
CA LYS A 247 2.94 0.92 11.76
C LYS A 247 3.94 1.03 12.89
N ASN A 248 4.06 -0.07 13.63
CA ASN A 248 5.30 -0.38 14.30
C ASN A 248 6.37 -0.43 13.21
N SER A 249 7.22 0.60 13.15
CA SER A 249 8.42 0.58 12.35
C SER A 249 9.28 -0.59 12.86
N TYR A 250 9.12 -1.76 12.27
CA TYR A 250 10.02 -2.89 12.46
C TYR A 250 11.31 -2.56 11.71
N ASN A 251 12.09 -1.66 12.29
CA ASN A 251 13.47 -1.41 11.92
C ASN A 251 14.35 -2.50 12.55
N GLU A 252 14.11 -3.77 12.21
CA GLU A 252 15.20 -4.73 12.34
C GLU A 252 16.05 -4.63 11.07
N ILE A 253 16.87 -3.58 11.02
CA ILE A 253 18.09 -3.61 10.22
C ILE A 253 18.95 -4.67 10.92
N GLY A 254 18.80 -5.91 10.48
CA GLY A 254 19.61 -7.02 10.96
C GLY A 254 21.07 -6.66 10.79
N THR A 255 21.82 -6.66 11.90
CA THR A 255 23.26 -6.42 11.88
C THR A 255 23.92 -7.46 10.98
N PHE A 256 24.61 -6.96 9.94
CA PHE A 256 25.32 -7.76 8.96
C PHE A 256 26.53 -8.42 9.63
N TYR A 257 26.45 -9.71 9.96
CA TYR A 257 27.62 -10.52 10.28
C TYR A 257 28.18 -11.15 9.01
N SER A 258 29.50 -11.35 8.99
CA SER A 258 30.27 -11.74 7.82
C SER A 258 29.75 -12.97 7.08
N ALA A 259 29.52 -12.85 5.77
CA ALA A 259 29.26 -13.99 4.91
C ALA A 259 30.57 -14.77 4.64
N ASN A 260 30.52 -16.09 4.80
CA ASN A 260 31.69 -16.95 4.60
C ASN A 260 31.69 -17.69 3.25
N THR A 261 30.55 -17.75 2.55
CA THR A 261 30.41 -18.37 1.23
C THR A 261 29.67 -17.46 0.23
N ILE A 262 29.75 -17.78 -1.06
CA ILE A 262 29.00 -17.06 -2.11
C ILE A 262 27.49 -17.25 -1.95
N GLU A 263 27.03 -18.42 -1.55
CA GLU A 263 25.60 -18.71 -1.34
C GLU A 263 25.05 -17.84 -0.21
N GLU A 264 25.79 -17.73 0.89
CA GLU A 264 25.41 -16.89 2.02
C GLU A 264 25.41 -15.40 1.63
N LEU A 265 26.42 -14.96 0.89
CA LEU A 265 26.49 -13.60 0.36
C LEU A 265 25.29 -13.31 -0.57
N THR A 266 24.98 -14.24 -1.46
CA THR A 266 23.88 -14.13 -2.42
C THR A 266 22.52 -14.03 -1.72
N TYR A 267 22.28 -14.87 -0.71
CA TYR A 267 21.06 -14.81 0.09
C TYR A 267 20.92 -13.47 0.82
N ARG A 268 22.00 -12.98 1.42
CA ARG A 268 22.00 -11.70 2.15
C ARG A 268 21.78 -10.50 1.24
N ILE A 269 22.42 -10.45 0.07
CA ILE A 269 22.20 -9.41 -0.94
C ILE A 269 20.73 -9.36 -1.34
N ARG A 270 20.12 -10.52 -1.61
CA ARG A 270 18.70 -10.59 -1.95
C ARG A 270 17.81 -10.07 -0.82
N ARG A 271 18.05 -10.51 0.42
CA ARG A 271 17.30 -10.04 1.60
C ARG A 271 17.42 -8.53 1.78
N GLN A 272 18.61 -7.97 1.62
CA GLN A 272 18.82 -6.52 1.73
C GLN A 272 18.06 -5.75 0.62
N ALA A 273 18.05 -6.28 -0.61
CA ALA A 273 17.25 -5.72 -1.69
C ALA A 273 15.75 -5.79 -1.37
N GLU A 274 15.26 -6.89 -0.80
CA GLU A 274 13.86 -7.02 -0.35
C GLU A 274 13.52 -6.02 0.76
N GLU A 275 14.39 -5.84 1.75
CA GLU A 275 14.21 -4.86 2.83
C GLU A 275 14.15 -3.42 2.29
N VAL A 276 15.02 -3.06 1.35
CA VAL A 276 14.97 -1.75 0.69
C VAL A 276 13.67 -1.60 -0.09
N ARG A 277 13.27 -2.61 -0.88
CA ARG A 277 12.00 -2.56 -1.64
C ARG A 277 10.81 -2.39 -0.71
N ILE A 278 10.76 -3.12 0.40
CA ILE A 278 9.71 -3.03 1.40
C ILE A 278 9.66 -1.63 2.02
N GLY A 279 10.81 -1.08 2.41
CA GLY A 279 10.93 0.22 3.06
C GLY A 279 10.72 1.42 2.12
N THR A 280 10.77 1.21 0.80
CA THR A 280 10.65 2.29 -0.20
C THR A 280 9.41 2.10 -1.06
N ILE A 281 9.41 1.11 -1.95
CA ILE A 281 8.39 0.90 -2.99
C ILE A 281 7.10 0.28 -2.44
N ASP A 282 7.21 -0.81 -1.67
CA ASP A 282 6.02 -1.59 -1.26
C ASP A 282 5.06 -0.74 -0.42
N LYS A 283 5.56 0.28 0.32
CA LYS A 283 4.71 1.22 1.05
C LYS A 283 3.78 2.01 0.11
N TYR A 284 4.32 2.62 -0.95
CA TYR A 284 3.52 3.37 -1.91
C TYR A 284 2.55 2.47 -2.66
N VAL A 285 3.05 1.34 -3.14
CA VAL A 285 2.26 0.36 -3.90
C VAL A 285 1.13 -0.23 -3.07
N SER A 286 1.39 -0.54 -1.80
CA SER A 286 0.33 -1.01 -0.90
C SER A 286 -0.77 0.03 -0.74
N ASN A 287 -0.41 1.31 -0.65
CA ASN A 287 -1.37 2.40 -0.53
C ASN A 287 -2.24 2.51 -1.79
N GLU A 288 -1.64 2.45 -2.98
CA GLU A 288 -2.37 2.47 -4.26
C GLU A 288 -3.28 1.25 -4.44
N ILE A 289 -2.80 0.03 -4.16
CA ILE A 289 -3.64 -1.18 -4.24
C ILE A 289 -4.89 -0.99 -3.39
N LEU A 290 -4.71 -0.52 -2.15
CA LEU A 290 -5.82 -0.27 -1.24
C LEU A 290 -6.78 0.80 -1.77
N ALA A 291 -6.27 1.90 -2.29
CA ALA A 291 -7.08 2.98 -2.83
C ALA A 291 -7.88 2.55 -4.07
N TYR A 292 -7.26 1.88 -5.04
CA TYR A 292 -7.93 1.36 -6.25
C TYR A 292 -8.95 0.26 -5.93
N CYS A 293 -8.61 -0.68 -5.06
CA CYS A 293 -9.53 -1.75 -4.71
C CYS A 293 -10.74 -1.23 -3.92
N VAL A 294 -10.57 -0.22 -3.05
CA VAL A 294 -11.69 0.39 -2.31
C VAL A 294 -12.57 1.24 -3.21
N SER A 295 -12.02 1.92 -4.22
CA SER A 295 -12.82 2.66 -5.22
C SER A 295 -13.60 1.75 -6.19
N GLY A 296 -13.41 0.42 -6.09
CA GLY A 296 -14.16 -0.57 -6.86
C GLY A 296 -13.58 -0.88 -8.23
N ARG A 297 -12.34 -0.46 -8.50
CA ARG A 297 -11.62 -0.88 -9.70
C ARG A 297 -11.42 -2.39 -9.71
N ASP A 298 -11.27 -3.00 -10.88
CA ASP A 298 -11.04 -4.44 -11.00
C ASP A 298 -9.56 -4.83 -10.85
N ARG A 299 -9.32 -6.14 -10.69
CA ARG A 299 -7.99 -6.73 -10.45
C ARG A 299 -7.00 -6.44 -11.56
N ASP A 300 -7.42 -6.63 -12.81
CA ASP A 300 -6.53 -6.60 -13.97
C ASP A 300 -6.17 -5.15 -14.29
N SER A 301 -7.13 -4.23 -14.20
CA SER A 301 -6.88 -2.80 -14.35
C SER A 301 -5.94 -2.28 -13.27
N THR A 302 -6.18 -2.64 -11.99
CA THR A 302 -5.30 -2.23 -10.87
C THR A 302 -3.89 -2.78 -11.05
N PHE A 303 -3.76 -4.06 -11.43
CA PHE A 303 -2.47 -4.68 -11.69
C PHE A 303 -1.72 -3.98 -12.84
N THR A 304 -2.41 -3.71 -13.94
CA THR A 304 -1.82 -3.05 -15.12
C THR A 304 -1.29 -1.68 -14.75
N ILE A 305 -2.09 -0.84 -14.09
CA ILE A 305 -1.71 0.53 -13.71
C ILE A 305 -0.44 0.56 -12.84
N LEU A 306 -0.30 -0.42 -11.93
CA LEU A 306 0.82 -0.48 -10.99
C LEU A 306 2.05 -1.21 -11.54
N THR A 307 1.97 -1.82 -12.72
CA THR A 307 3.08 -2.60 -13.30
C THR A 307 3.41 -2.23 -14.74
N GLU A 308 2.63 -1.33 -15.34
CA GLU A 308 2.88 -0.80 -16.67
C GLU A 308 4.20 -0.04 -16.68
N LYS A 309 5.09 -0.48 -17.57
CA LYS A 309 6.40 0.13 -17.75
C LYS A 309 6.21 1.55 -18.28
N ASP A 310 6.99 2.50 -17.75
CA ASP A 310 6.92 3.90 -18.13
C ASP A 310 5.53 4.54 -17.83
N GLY A 311 4.66 3.85 -17.05
CA GLY A 311 3.38 4.37 -16.58
C GLY A 311 3.53 5.26 -15.34
N LEU A 312 2.44 5.93 -14.95
CA LEU A 312 2.39 6.88 -13.81
C LEU A 312 2.95 6.29 -12.50
N TYR A 313 2.84 4.97 -12.32
CA TYR A 313 3.26 4.23 -11.14
C TYR A 313 4.43 3.28 -11.40
N ASP A 314 5.27 3.53 -12.41
CA ASP A 314 6.53 2.80 -12.59
C ASP A 314 7.54 3.22 -11.50
N TYR A 315 7.25 2.82 -10.26
CA TYR A 315 8.00 3.21 -9.08
C TYR A 315 9.48 2.86 -9.22
N TYR A 316 9.77 1.67 -9.74
CA TYR A 316 11.15 1.22 -9.94
C TYR A 316 11.80 1.87 -11.16
N GLY A 317 11.16 1.87 -12.34
CA GLY A 317 11.75 2.41 -13.56
C GLY A 317 12.08 3.90 -13.45
N SER A 318 11.18 4.69 -12.86
CA SER A 318 11.36 6.14 -12.66
C SER A 318 12.50 6.50 -11.70
N ASN A 319 12.83 5.63 -10.75
CA ASN A 319 13.86 5.87 -9.72
C ASN A 319 14.96 4.81 -9.71
N LYS A 320 15.12 4.09 -10.82
CA LYS A 320 15.99 2.90 -10.90
C LYS A 320 17.40 3.23 -10.45
N ASP A 321 17.99 4.29 -10.99
CA ASP A 321 19.37 4.67 -10.67
C ASP A 321 19.52 5.00 -9.18
N GLN A 322 18.53 5.70 -8.58
CA GLN A 322 18.52 6.01 -7.16
C GLN A 322 18.39 4.76 -6.29
N TYR A 323 17.54 3.79 -6.67
CA TYR A 323 17.40 2.54 -5.94
C TYR A 323 18.61 1.64 -6.10
N ASP A 324 19.17 1.55 -7.31
CA ASP A 324 20.41 0.83 -7.58
C ASP A 324 21.54 1.42 -6.71
N GLU A 325 21.68 2.75 -6.65
CA GLU A 325 22.65 3.42 -5.78
C GLU A 325 22.35 3.25 -4.29
N THR A 326 21.08 3.28 -3.87
CA THR A 326 20.71 3.10 -2.45
C THR A 326 20.96 1.67 -1.99
N VAL A 327 20.59 0.68 -2.80
CA VAL A 327 20.79 -0.74 -2.52
C VAL A 327 22.28 -1.06 -2.59
N LYS A 328 22.98 -0.63 -3.65
CA LYS A 328 24.44 -0.77 -3.76
C LYS A 328 25.12 -0.07 -2.59
N GLY A 329 24.73 1.16 -2.26
CA GLY A 329 25.26 1.95 -1.16
C GLY A 329 25.05 1.30 0.20
N ALA A 330 23.85 0.79 0.48
CA ALA A 330 23.54 0.05 1.71
C ALA A 330 24.37 -1.25 1.79
N ILE A 331 24.43 -2.02 0.69
CA ILE A 331 25.23 -3.24 0.59
C ILE A 331 26.72 -2.92 0.75
N PHE A 332 27.26 -1.90 0.09
CA PHE A 332 28.67 -1.51 0.16
C PHE A 332 29.05 -0.89 1.50
N HIS A 333 28.16 -0.10 2.12
CA HIS A 333 28.37 0.43 3.46
C HIS A 333 28.42 -0.72 4.47
N GLN A 334 27.48 -1.68 4.40
CA GLN A 334 27.46 -2.83 5.30
C GLN A 334 28.62 -3.81 5.04
N LEU A 335 29.00 -4.06 3.78
CA LEU A 335 30.16 -4.88 3.41
C LEU A 335 31.48 -4.19 3.77
N GLY A 336 31.57 -2.87 3.61
CA GLY A 336 32.76 -2.04 3.87
C GLY A 336 33.12 -1.95 5.35
N PHE A 337 32.15 -2.13 6.25
CA PHE A 337 32.38 -2.17 7.69
C PHE A 337 32.74 -3.57 8.24
N ASN A 338 32.44 -4.68 7.53
CA ASN A 338 32.64 -6.01 8.14
C ASN A 338 33.12 -7.18 7.26
N VAL A 339 33.31 -7.11 5.92
CA VAL A 339 33.77 -8.30 5.17
C VAL A 339 34.46 -8.01 3.82
N PRO A 340 35.08 -9.02 3.18
CA PRO A 340 36.48 -9.12 2.78
C PRO A 340 36.83 -8.39 1.46
N TYR A 341 36.21 -7.26 1.15
CA TYR A 341 36.61 -6.42 0.00
C TYR A 341 38.07 -5.94 0.14
N ARG A 342 38.56 -5.81 1.38
CA ARG A 342 39.97 -5.53 1.72
C ARG A 342 40.87 -6.77 1.86
N HIS A 343 40.33 -7.98 1.78
CA HIS A 343 41.08 -9.22 2.06
C HIS A 343 41.10 -10.24 0.91
N GLY A 344 40.57 -9.90 -0.27
CA GLY A 344 40.76 -10.70 -1.49
C GLY A 344 40.04 -12.05 -1.52
N LYS A 345 39.00 -12.28 -0.69
CA LYS A 345 38.25 -13.55 -0.69
C LYS A 345 37.36 -13.75 -1.92
N PHE A 346 36.89 -12.66 -2.54
CA PHE A 346 35.96 -12.71 -3.68
C PHE A 346 36.34 -11.64 -4.71
N ASP A 347 36.16 -11.97 -5.99
CA ASP A 347 36.37 -11.06 -7.12
C ASP A 347 35.25 -9.99 -7.16
N SER A 348 35.62 -8.72 -7.30
CA SER A 348 34.66 -7.61 -7.31
C SER A 348 33.65 -7.71 -8.44
N ALA A 349 34.06 -8.14 -9.63
CA ALA A 349 33.15 -8.30 -10.77
C ALA A 349 32.13 -9.43 -10.53
N VAL A 350 32.51 -10.47 -9.79
CA VAL A 350 31.59 -11.53 -9.38
C VAL A 350 30.55 -11.01 -8.39
N ILE A 351 30.97 -10.18 -7.41
CA ILE A 351 30.04 -9.57 -6.45
C ILE A 351 29.08 -8.62 -7.17
N ASP A 352 29.58 -7.75 -8.04
CA ASP A 352 28.76 -6.80 -8.78
C ASP A 352 27.72 -7.52 -9.65
N GLY A 353 28.12 -8.60 -10.33
CA GLY A 353 27.18 -9.45 -11.08
C GLY A 353 26.11 -10.12 -10.22
N ILE A 354 26.44 -10.51 -8.98
CA ILE A 354 25.44 -11.04 -8.02
C ILE A 354 24.48 -9.93 -7.58
N ILE A 355 25.00 -8.74 -7.26
CA ILE A 355 24.18 -7.59 -6.85
C ILE A 355 23.19 -7.22 -7.95
N GLU A 356 23.66 -6.99 -9.17
CA GLU A 356 22.80 -6.60 -10.29
C GLU A 356 21.72 -7.65 -10.58
N LYS A 357 22.10 -8.93 -10.56
CA LYS A 357 21.14 -10.02 -10.74
C LYS A 357 20.06 -10.01 -9.66
N ARG A 358 20.43 -9.90 -8.38
CA ARG A 358 19.46 -9.97 -7.27
C ARG A 358 18.59 -8.73 -7.16
N ILE A 359 19.12 -7.55 -7.46
CA ILE A 359 18.31 -6.33 -7.57
C ILE A 359 17.25 -6.51 -8.65
N ASN A 360 17.63 -6.97 -9.84
CA ASN A 360 16.68 -7.19 -10.94
C ASN A 360 15.58 -8.20 -10.55
N GLU A 361 15.96 -9.35 -9.97
CA GLU A 361 14.98 -10.33 -9.48
C GLU A 361 13.98 -9.72 -8.48
N VAL A 362 14.45 -8.93 -7.51
CA VAL A 362 13.60 -8.40 -6.44
C VAL A 362 12.70 -7.26 -6.90
N PHE A 363 13.24 -6.33 -7.70
CA PHE A 363 12.58 -5.10 -8.10
C PHE A 363 11.81 -5.19 -9.42
N VAL A 364 12.11 -6.19 -10.26
CA VAL A 364 11.42 -6.39 -11.54
C VAL A 364 10.59 -7.68 -11.50
N GLU A 365 11.24 -8.83 -11.32
CA GLU A 365 10.56 -10.12 -11.46
C GLU A 365 9.58 -10.41 -10.31
N ASP A 366 10.01 -10.14 -9.08
CA ASP A 366 9.20 -10.41 -7.89
C ASP A 366 8.23 -9.29 -7.58
N TYR A 367 8.50 -8.07 -8.05
CA TYR A 367 7.63 -6.92 -7.87
C TYR A 367 6.21 -7.18 -8.40
N ALA A 368 6.09 -7.56 -9.68
CA ALA A 368 4.79 -7.87 -10.28
C ALA A 368 4.07 -9.02 -9.54
N LYS A 369 4.80 -10.04 -9.07
CA LYS A 369 4.20 -11.14 -8.30
C LYS A 369 3.66 -10.65 -6.96
N VAL A 370 4.38 -9.75 -6.28
CA VAL A 370 3.99 -9.17 -4.99
C VAL A 370 2.76 -8.27 -5.17
N VAL A 371 2.75 -7.40 -6.18
CA VAL A 371 1.57 -6.58 -6.53
C VAL A 371 0.34 -7.46 -6.77
N LYS A 372 0.47 -8.46 -7.65
CA LYS A 372 -0.63 -9.37 -7.99
C LYS A 372 -1.19 -10.08 -6.75
N ARG A 373 -0.31 -10.66 -5.92
CA ARG A 373 -0.72 -11.35 -4.69
C ARG A 373 -1.34 -10.39 -3.67
N GLY A 374 -0.87 -9.15 -3.60
CA GLY A 374 -1.47 -8.10 -2.77
C GLY A 374 -2.90 -7.80 -3.18
N ILE A 375 -3.14 -7.56 -4.47
CA ILE A 375 -4.47 -7.35 -5.05
C ILE A 375 -5.37 -8.57 -4.75
N GLU A 376 -4.89 -9.79 -5.04
CA GLU A 376 -5.65 -11.02 -4.77
C GLU A 376 -6.03 -11.16 -3.29
N SER A 377 -5.13 -10.78 -2.37
CA SER A 377 -5.37 -10.83 -0.93
C SER A 377 -6.52 -9.92 -0.50
N PHE A 378 -6.62 -8.72 -1.07
CA PHE A 378 -7.74 -7.81 -0.84
C PHE A 378 -9.06 -8.47 -1.23
N TYR A 379 -9.20 -8.96 -2.47
CA TYR A 379 -10.44 -9.59 -2.90
C TYR A 379 -10.75 -10.92 -2.21
N ASN A 380 -9.72 -11.64 -1.75
CA ASN A 380 -9.93 -12.82 -0.93
C ASN A 380 -10.62 -12.45 0.39
N LEU A 381 -10.20 -11.38 1.07
CA LEU A 381 -10.89 -10.87 2.26
C LEU A 381 -12.35 -10.52 1.97
N ILE A 382 -12.64 -9.88 0.83
CA ILE A 382 -14.02 -9.62 0.38
C ILE A 382 -14.79 -10.93 0.18
N GLY A 383 -14.18 -11.92 -0.50
CA GLY A 383 -14.75 -13.25 -0.67
C GLY A 383 -15.00 -14.00 0.65
N TYR A 384 -14.25 -13.64 1.71
CA TYR A 384 -14.44 -14.16 3.06
C TYR A 384 -15.44 -13.33 3.90
N GLY A 385 -16.09 -12.34 3.31
CA GLY A 385 -17.18 -11.56 3.91
C GLY A 385 -16.78 -10.23 4.54
N ALA A 386 -15.55 -9.75 4.33
CA ALA A 386 -15.18 -8.39 4.69
C ALA A 386 -15.77 -7.38 3.68
N THR A 387 -16.07 -6.18 4.15
CA THR A 387 -16.32 -5.01 3.30
C THR A 387 -15.00 -4.47 2.74
N ALA A 388 -15.06 -3.64 1.68
CA ALA A 388 -13.88 -2.99 1.10
C ALA A 388 -13.09 -2.18 2.13
N ALA A 389 -13.80 -1.43 2.98
CA ALA A 389 -13.20 -0.61 4.02
C ALA A 389 -12.56 -1.44 5.14
N GLU A 390 -13.19 -2.55 5.55
CA GLU A 390 -12.59 -3.50 6.50
C GLU A 390 -11.34 -4.15 5.91
N ALA A 391 -11.40 -4.63 4.66
CA ALA A 391 -10.26 -5.25 3.98
C ALA A 391 -9.07 -4.30 3.89
N ARG A 392 -9.32 -3.03 3.55
CA ARG A 392 -8.30 -1.97 3.58
C ARG A 392 -7.65 -1.85 4.95
N ASN A 393 -8.43 -1.61 5.99
CA ASN A 393 -7.87 -1.35 7.31
C ASN A 393 -7.12 -2.59 7.84
N ILE A 394 -7.60 -3.81 7.59
CA ILE A 394 -6.90 -5.05 7.95
C ILE A 394 -5.52 -5.11 7.29
N LEU A 395 -5.45 -4.88 5.98
CA LEU A 395 -4.21 -5.02 5.21
C LEU A 395 -3.23 -3.85 5.41
N ALA A 396 -3.72 -2.64 5.66
CA ALA A 396 -2.90 -1.44 5.87
C ALA A 396 -1.87 -1.57 7.01
N ARG A 397 -2.16 -2.44 7.99
CA ARG A 397 -1.32 -2.68 9.18
C ARG A 397 -0.15 -3.64 8.93
N GLU A 398 -0.08 -4.25 7.76
CA GLU A 398 0.87 -5.29 7.45
C GLU A 398 1.64 -4.93 6.17
N ASP A 399 2.89 -5.39 6.07
CA ASP A 399 3.67 -5.23 4.84
C ASP A 399 3.01 -5.99 3.69
N LEU A 400 3.10 -5.44 2.48
CA LEU A 400 2.47 -5.99 1.27
C LEU A 400 2.81 -7.49 1.07
N ILE A 401 4.05 -7.88 1.35
CA ILE A 401 4.51 -9.27 1.25
C ILE A 401 3.80 -10.23 2.21
N ARG A 402 3.24 -9.73 3.33
CA ARG A 402 2.53 -10.51 4.35
C ARG A 402 1.04 -10.64 4.08
N TRP A 403 0.48 -9.82 3.17
CA TRP A 403 -0.96 -9.80 2.89
C TRP A 403 -1.56 -11.16 2.51
N PRO A 404 -0.90 -12.02 1.71
CA PRO A 404 -1.44 -13.36 1.41
C PRO A 404 -1.66 -14.19 2.68
N ARG A 405 -0.69 -14.17 3.60
CA ARG A 405 -0.79 -14.87 4.88
C ARG A 405 -1.86 -14.26 5.79
N VAL A 406 -2.09 -12.95 5.71
CA VAL A 406 -3.20 -12.29 6.43
C VAL A 406 -4.53 -12.79 5.87
N ALA A 407 -4.73 -12.74 4.55
CA ALA A 407 -5.95 -13.21 3.91
C ALA A 407 -6.22 -14.71 4.15
N GLU A 408 -5.20 -15.57 4.05
CA GLU A 408 -5.31 -17.00 4.35
C GLU A 408 -5.80 -17.26 5.78
N ARG A 409 -5.29 -16.51 6.77
CA ARG A 409 -5.76 -16.61 8.16
C ARG A 409 -7.26 -16.31 8.31
N PHE A 410 -7.82 -15.48 7.43
CA PHE A 410 -9.25 -15.20 7.42
C PHE A 410 -10.08 -16.33 6.77
N ASN A 411 -9.49 -17.11 5.87
CA ASN A 411 -10.10 -18.27 5.17
C ASN A 411 -10.35 -19.48 6.09
N LEU A 412 -9.54 -19.66 7.14
CA LEU A 412 -9.50 -20.90 7.94
C LEU A 412 -10.75 -21.18 8.79
N THR A 413 -11.73 -20.28 8.84
CA THR A 413 -12.96 -20.48 9.63
C THR A 413 -14.01 -21.41 9.01
N GLY A 414 -13.67 -22.23 8.00
CA GLY A 414 -14.44 -23.44 7.61
C GLY A 414 -15.86 -23.24 7.07
N LYS A 415 -16.46 -22.06 7.21
CA LYS A 415 -17.59 -21.61 6.42
C LYS A 415 -16.99 -20.91 5.21
N LYS A 416 -16.93 -21.65 4.10
CA LYS A 416 -17.39 -21.06 2.85
C LYS A 416 -18.78 -20.50 3.18
N ILE A 417 -18.83 -19.22 3.57
CA ILE A 417 -19.98 -18.43 3.19
C ILE A 417 -19.99 -18.66 1.69
N LYS A 418 -20.96 -19.43 1.19
CA LYS A 418 -21.33 -19.28 -0.21
C LYS A 418 -21.56 -17.79 -0.25
N ALA A 419 -20.58 -17.04 -0.79
CA ALA A 419 -20.90 -15.77 -1.37
C ALA A 419 -22.18 -16.10 -2.11
N LYS A 420 -23.30 -15.49 -1.69
CA LYS A 420 -24.27 -15.21 -2.71
C LYS A 420 -23.39 -14.53 -3.73
N GLU A 421 -23.19 -15.19 -4.86
CA GLU A 421 -23.12 -14.47 -6.10
C GLU A 421 -24.44 -13.68 -6.15
N GLU A 422 -24.58 -12.65 -5.30
CA GLU A 422 -24.82 -11.36 -5.86
C GLU A 422 -23.59 -11.21 -6.73
N PRO A 423 -23.72 -11.38 -8.05
CA PRO A 423 -22.69 -10.82 -8.89
C PRO A 423 -22.51 -9.42 -8.31
N LEU A 424 -21.28 -9.05 -7.97
CA LEU A 424 -20.86 -7.71 -8.33
C LEU A 424 -21.38 -7.60 -9.75
N LYS A 425 -22.54 -6.93 -9.92
CA LYS A 425 -23.13 -6.75 -11.24
C LYS A 425 -21.92 -6.29 -12.01
N ASN A 426 -21.50 -7.04 -13.02
CA ASN A 426 -20.54 -6.53 -13.98
C ASN A 426 -21.06 -5.13 -14.26
N ILE A 427 -20.29 -4.12 -13.84
CA ILE A 427 -20.71 -2.73 -13.96
C ILE A 427 -20.79 -2.39 -15.46
N HIS A 428 -20.27 -3.27 -16.30
CA HIS A 428 -20.74 -3.48 -17.66
C HIS A 428 -21.93 -4.44 -17.63
N GLY A 429 -23.15 -3.87 -17.66
CA GLY A 429 -24.34 -4.62 -18.04
C GLY A 429 -23.99 -5.52 -19.23
N SER A 430 -24.51 -6.76 -19.25
CA SER A 430 -24.27 -7.73 -20.31
C SER A 430 -24.09 -7.03 -21.65
N LEU A 431 -22.89 -7.14 -22.25
CA LEU A 431 -22.60 -6.51 -23.53
C LEU A 431 -23.60 -7.05 -24.54
N THR A 432 -24.55 -6.22 -24.93
CA THR A 432 -25.49 -6.47 -26.00
C THR A 432 -24.94 -5.81 -27.26
N PRO A 433 -25.41 -6.22 -28.45
CA PRO A 433 -25.11 -5.49 -29.67
C PRO A 433 -25.39 -3.97 -29.56
N ASP A 434 -26.35 -3.59 -28.71
CA ASP A 434 -26.81 -2.22 -28.55
C ASP A 434 -25.93 -1.34 -27.63
N ASN A 435 -25.02 -1.91 -26.82
CA ASN A 435 -24.20 -1.15 -25.86
C ASN A 435 -22.68 -1.33 -26.07
N ILE A 436 -22.28 -2.01 -27.14
CA ILE A 436 -20.88 -2.31 -27.44
C ILE A 436 -20.11 -1.06 -27.88
N GLU A 437 -20.75 -0.13 -28.60
CA GLU A 437 -20.10 1.13 -29.00
C GLU A 437 -19.82 2.02 -27.79
N ASP A 438 -20.75 2.12 -26.84
CA ASP A 438 -20.54 2.85 -25.58
C ASP A 438 -19.42 2.23 -24.75
N TYR A 439 -19.36 0.89 -24.68
CA TYR A 439 -18.28 0.18 -23.99
C TYR A 439 -16.91 0.42 -24.63
N LEU A 440 -16.83 0.46 -25.96
CA LEU A 440 -15.60 0.75 -26.70
C LEU A 440 -15.20 2.23 -26.56
N ALA A 441 -16.16 3.15 -26.52
CA ALA A 441 -15.92 4.56 -26.21
C ALA A 441 -15.39 4.76 -24.77
N LEU A 442 -15.84 3.93 -23.82
CA LEU A 442 -15.37 3.90 -22.43
C LEU A 442 -14.00 3.23 -22.25
N ASN A 443 -13.50 2.49 -23.25
CA ASN A 443 -12.23 1.74 -23.18
C ASN A 443 -11.38 1.89 -24.45
N PRO A 444 -11.02 3.12 -24.87
CA PRO A 444 -10.38 3.38 -26.17
C PRO A 444 -9.01 2.70 -26.32
N HIS A 445 -8.31 2.40 -25.22
CA HIS A 445 -7.06 1.66 -25.19
C HIS A 445 -7.19 0.19 -25.61
N LYS A 446 -8.41 -0.37 -25.64
CA LYS A 446 -8.69 -1.74 -26.10
C LYS A 446 -8.94 -1.84 -27.60
N VAL A 447 -9.10 -0.72 -28.31
CA VAL A 447 -9.27 -0.69 -29.76
C VAL A 447 -7.93 -0.30 -30.40
N LYS A 448 -7.03 -1.28 -30.57
CA LYS A 448 -5.89 -1.07 -31.46
C LYS A 448 -6.38 -1.17 -32.90
N SER A 449 -6.18 -0.12 -33.68
CA SER A 449 -6.54 -0.03 -35.09
C SER A 449 -5.91 -1.18 -35.89
N GLY A 450 -6.73 -2.13 -36.30
CA GLY A 450 -6.42 -3.26 -37.19
C GLY A 450 -7.74 -3.92 -37.59
N ASP A 451 -7.87 -4.32 -38.85
CA ASP A 451 -9.13 -4.62 -39.56
C ASP A 451 -10.24 -5.34 -38.78
N PRO A 452 -11.53 -5.03 -39.04
CA PRO A 452 -12.66 -5.61 -38.31
C PRO A 452 -12.79 -7.11 -38.63
N GLY A 453 -12.34 -7.95 -37.70
CA GLY A 453 -12.61 -9.39 -37.73
C GLY A 453 -14.10 -9.69 -37.68
N GLU A 454 -14.55 -10.75 -38.35
CA GLU A 454 -15.95 -11.18 -38.34
C GLU A 454 -16.43 -11.55 -36.93
N TRP A 455 -17.48 -10.87 -36.47
CA TRP A 455 -18.16 -11.16 -35.21
C TRP A 455 -19.18 -12.29 -35.40
N LYS A 456 -19.15 -13.32 -34.53
CA LYS A 456 -20.24 -14.31 -34.46
C LYS A 456 -20.89 -14.29 -33.08
N ILE A 457 -22.16 -13.94 -33.06
CA ILE A 457 -23.04 -14.09 -31.89
C ILE A 457 -23.49 -15.55 -31.85
N LYS A 458 -23.17 -16.26 -30.77
CA LYS A 458 -23.78 -17.58 -30.49
C LYS A 458 -25.11 -17.39 -29.77
N ASP A 459 -26.01 -18.36 -29.90
CA ASP A 459 -27.35 -18.42 -29.30
C ASP A 459 -27.38 -18.36 -27.75
N THR A 460 -26.23 -18.24 -27.10
CA THR A 460 -26.06 -18.07 -25.65
C THR A 460 -25.89 -16.61 -25.21
N GLY A 461 -25.91 -15.64 -26.13
CA GLY A 461 -25.72 -14.23 -25.82
C GLY A 461 -24.29 -13.85 -25.39
N ARG A 462 -23.30 -14.73 -25.65
CA ARG A 462 -21.87 -14.45 -25.45
C ARG A 462 -21.19 -14.11 -26.77
N ILE A 463 -20.45 -13.00 -26.78
CA ILE A 463 -19.55 -12.62 -27.88
C ILE A 463 -18.16 -13.16 -27.56
N GLU A 464 -17.62 -14.02 -28.43
CA GLU A 464 -16.22 -14.47 -28.38
C GLU A 464 -15.43 -13.68 -29.43
N ILE A 465 -14.32 -13.04 -29.00
CA ILE A 465 -13.41 -12.31 -29.90
C ILE A 465 -12.33 -13.29 -30.36
N PHE A 466 -12.27 -13.55 -31.67
CA PHE A 466 -11.19 -14.32 -32.27
C PHE A 466 -10.16 -13.34 -32.86
N PRO A 467 -8.91 -13.28 -32.36
CA PRO A 467 -7.85 -12.63 -33.10
C PRO A 467 -7.59 -13.46 -34.37
N VAL A 468 -7.75 -12.84 -35.54
CA VAL A 468 -7.22 -13.40 -36.79
C VAL A 468 -5.71 -13.24 -36.74
N VAL A 469 -5.01 -14.28 -36.32
CA VAL A 469 -3.57 -14.38 -36.51
C VAL A 469 -3.35 -15.29 -37.72
N GLU A 470 -3.14 -14.70 -38.89
CA GLU A 470 -2.54 -15.42 -40.01
C GLU A 470 -1.10 -15.75 -39.64
N TYR A 471 -0.87 -16.96 -39.14
CA TYR A 471 0.46 -17.55 -39.15
C TYR A 471 0.72 -18.15 -40.53
N ASP A 472 1.72 -17.63 -41.23
CA ASP A 472 2.33 -18.27 -42.39
C ASP A 472 3.08 -19.53 -41.89
N LEU A 473 2.38 -20.65 -41.85
CA LEU A 473 2.90 -21.95 -41.41
C LEU A 473 3.65 -22.63 -42.56
N ASN A 474 4.93 -22.28 -42.72
CA ASN A 474 5.93 -23.21 -43.25
C ASN A 474 6.77 -23.74 -42.08
N TYR A 475 6.27 -24.75 -41.39
CA TYR A 475 7.03 -25.49 -40.37
C TYR A 475 7.02 -26.99 -40.68
N ASP A 476 8.23 -27.51 -40.87
CA ASP A 476 8.59 -28.88 -41.22
C ASP A 476 8.22 -29.86 -40.09
N SER A 477 7.42 -30.88 -40.42
CA SER A 477 6.82 -31.83 -39.47
C SER A 477 7.75 -32.98 -39.04
N SER A 478 9.07 -32.86 -39.23
CA SER A 478 10.01 -33.98 -39.00
C SER A 478 10.66 -34.04 -37.60
N MET A 479 10.27 -33.19 -36.64
CA MET A 479 10.96 -33.10 -35.33
C MET A 479 10.16 -33.63 -34.11
N LEU A 480 8.95 -34.18 -34.30
CA LEU A 480 8.15 -34.75 -33.20
C LEU A 480 8.17 -36.28 -33.19
N THR A 481 9.34 -36.89 -33.01
CA THR A 481 9.46 -38.23 -32.42
C THR A 481 10.81 -38.39 -31.71
N SER A 482 10.88 -38.11 -30.40
CA SER A 482 11.63 -38.96 -29.44
C SER A 482 11.66 -38.37 -28.02
N LYS A 483 11.32 -39.25 -27.07
CA LYS A 483 11.76 -39.32 -25.65
C LYS A 483 11.04 -38.50 -24.58
N SER A 484 10.04 -39.17 -24.03
CA SER A 484 9.67 -39.23 -22.62
C SER A 484 10.78 -39.86 -21.75
N GLU A 485 11.73 -39.07 -21.24
CA GLU A 485 12.59 -39.48 -20.11
C GLU A 485 12.88 -38.21 -19.28
N GLY A 486 12.30 -38.07 -18.07
CA GLY A 486 12.66 -36.94 -17.20
C GLY A 486 11.72 -36.53 -16.06
N ILE A 487 10.60 -37.21 -15.80
CA ILE A 487 9.69 -36.82 -14.70
C ILE A 487 9.94 -37.58 -13.39
N ASP A 488 10.66 -38.71 -13.40
CA ASP A 488 10.89 -39.53 -12.20
C ASP A 488 12.08 -39.09 -11.30
N SER A 489 12.81 -38.02 -11.65
CA SER A 489 14.01 -37.59 -10.87
C SER A 489 13.76 -36.45 -9.88
N LEU A 490 12.55 -35.87 -9.84
CA LEU A 490 12.21 -34.76 -8.93
C LEU A 490 11.61 -35.25 -7.60
N GLU A 491 10.80 -36.32 -7.61
CA GLU A 491 10.26 -36.90 -6.36
C GLU A 491 11.34 -37.61 -5.51
N SER A 492 12.34 -38.22 -6.15
CA SER A 492 13.45 -38.88 -5.44
C SER A 492 14.39 -37.90 -4.72
N SER A 493 14.43 -36.64 -5.14
CA SER A 493 15.25 -35.58 -4.53
C SER A 493 14.61 -35.02 -3.24
N PHE A 494 13.29 -35.02 -3.16
CA PHE A 494 12.54 -34.50 -2.01
C PHE A 494 12.46 -35.52 -0.86
N GLU A 495 12.25 -36.80 -1.16
CA GLU A 495 12.29 -37.87 -0.15
C GLU A 495 13.70 -38.10 0.43
N ALA A 496 14.76 -37.91 -0.38
CA ALA A 496 16.14 -38.00 0.08
C ALA A 496 16.52 -36.86 1.05
N ALA A 497 15.97 -35.66 0.85
CA ALA A 497 16.16 -34.52 1.75
C ALA A 497 15.48 -34.74 3.11
N ILE A 498 14.28 -35.32 3.10
CA ILE A 498 13.52 -35.63 4.33
C ILE A 498 14.20 -36.77 5.13
N ARG A 499 14.72 -37.81 4.48
CA ARG A 499 15.45 -38.90 5.17
C ARG A 499 16.76 -38.42 5.80
N LYS A 500 17.45 -37.42 5.23
CA LYS A 500 18.68 -36.87 5.82
C LYS A 500 18.43 -36.04 7.08
N CYS A 501 17.27 -35.39 7.20
CA CYS A 501 16.88 -34.65 8.39
C CYS A 501 16.42 -35.56 9.54
N LEU A 502 15.82 -36.70 9.24
CA LEU A 502 15.30 -37.62 10.27
C LEU A 502 16.37 -38.53 10.91
N VAL A 503 17.49 -38.80 10.22
CA VAL A 503 18.56 -39.67 10.76
C VAL A 503 19.48 -38.95 11.76
N LYS A 504 19.46 -37.61 11.84
CA LYS A 504 20.34 -36.86 12.75
C LYS A 504 19.86 -36.78 14.21
N ASN A 505 18.64 -37.23 14.52
CA ASN A 505 18.06 -37.17 15.87
C ASN A 505 17.89 -38.53 16.56
N SER A 506 18.54 -39.59 16.06
CA SER A 506 18.56 -40.90 16.73
C SER A 506 19.98 -41.46 16.79
N VAL A 507 20.76 -41.02 17.79
CA VAL A 507 21.82 -41.87 18.35
C VAL A 507 21.70 -41.83 19.86
N GLU A 508 21.44 -43.02 20.37
CA GLU A 508 21.11 -43.40 21.74
C GLU A 508 22.28 -43.16 22.71
N HIS A 509 21.92 -42.90 23.96
CA HIS A 509 22.72 -43.23 25.13
C HIS A 509 23.04 -44.73 25.18
N ASN A 510 24.29 -45.09 25.48
CA ASN A 510 24.67 -45.91 26.65
C ASN A 510 26.13 -46.42 26.57
N PRO A 511 26.75 -46.85 27.69
CA PRO A 511 26.27 -46.83 29.08
C PRO A 511 27.01 -45.83 29.99
#